data_AF-A0A947E258-F1
#
_entry.id   AF-A0A947E258-F1
#
_cell.length_a   1.000
_cell.length_b   1.000
_cell.length_c   1.000
_cell.angle_alpha   90.00
_cell.angle_beta   90.00
_cell.angle_gamma   90.00
#
_symmetry.space_group_name_H-M   'P 1'
#
loop_
_entity.id
_entity.type
_entity.pdbx_description
1 polymer ?
#
loop_
_entity_poly.entity_id
_entity_poly.type
_entity_poly.pdbx_seq_one_letter_code
_entity_poly.pdbx_strand_id
1 'polypeptide(L)'
;KEPLRPPMATLQIVGGRKEKIRAGDVLGALTGEAGFTREQVGKINVNEFSTYVAVDRTIAADALHKLSMGKVKGKSVRVRLLDDES
;
A
#
# COMPACT_ATOMS: atom_id res chain seq x y z
N LYS A 1 20.97 -17.72 -13.03
CA LYS A 1 20.96 -16.58 -12.08
C LYS A 1 19.51 -16.12 -12.00
N GLU A 2 18.86 -16.36 -10.88
CA GLU A 2 17.54 -15.78 -10.63
C GLU A 2 17.70 -14.25 -10.59
N PRO A 3 16.83 -13.46 -11.25
CA PRO A 3 16.96 -12.02 -11.25
C PRO A 3 16.89 -11.49 -9.81
N LEU A 4 17.75 -10.53 -9.49
CA LEU A 4 17.73 -9.84 -8.21
C LEU A 4 16.46 -9.01 -8.16
N ARG A 5 15.46 -9.50 -7.44
CA ARG A 5 14.21 -8.79 -7.33
C ARG A 5 14.29 -7.70 -6.25
N PRO A 6 13.61 -6.56 -6.40
CA PRO A 6 13.65 -5.49 -5.41
C PRO A 6 13.09 -5.97 -4.06
N PRO A 7 13.66 -5.50 -2.93
CA PRO A 7 13.20 -5.87 -1.60
C PRO A 7 11.83 -5.28 -1.26
N MET A 8 11.41 -4.23 -1.97
CA MET A 8 10.11 -3.59 -1.80
C MET A 8 9.22 -3.80 -3.02
N ALA A 9 7.93 -4.01 -2.76
CA ALA A 9 6.88 -4.02 -3.78
C ALA A 9 6.01 -2.77 -3.65
N THR A 10 5.35 -2.37 -4.73
CA THR A 10 4.48 -1.18 -4.72
C THR A 10 3.03 -1.60 -4.73
N LEU A 11 2.25 -1.12 -3.78
CA LEU A 11 0.79 -1.24 -3.80
C LEU A 11 0.18 0.05 -4.37
N GLN A 12 -0.72 -0.11 -5.32
CA GLN A 12 -1.58 0.96 -5.82
C GLN A 12 -2.94 0.86 -5.15
N ILE A 13 -3.33 1.94 -4.49
CA ILE A 13 -4.66 2.14 -3.92
C ILE A 13 -5.43 3.07 -4.85
N VAL A 14 -6.62 2.64 -5.28
CA VAL A 14 -7.57 3.48 -6.01
C VAL A 14 -8.22 4.40 -4.99
N GLY A 15 -7.91 5.70 -5.11
CA GLY A 15 -8.20 6.71 -4.11
C GLY A 15 -6.98 7.57 -3.81
N GLY A 16 -7.13 8.88 -3.97
CA GLY A 16 -6.04 9.86 -3.78
C GLY A 16 -6.52 11.15 -3.12
N ARG A 17 -5.89 12.27 -3.47
CA ARG A 17 -6.20 13.58 -2.87
C ARG A 17 -7.65 13.99 -3.03
N LYS A 18 -8.31 13.66 -4.16
CA LYS A 18 -9.74 13.95 -4.38
C LYS A 18 -10.65 13.26 -3.37
N GLU A 19 -10.25 12.08 -2.92
CA GLU A 19 -10.95 11.32 -1.88
C GLU A 19 -10.55 11.74 -0.47
N LYS A 20 -9.79 12.84 -0.34
CA LYS A 20 -9.21 13.34 0.91
C LYS A 20 -8.29 12.34 1.60
N ILE A 21 -7.68 11.43 0.83
CA ILE A 21 -6.66 10.52 1.33
C ILE A 21 -5.36 11.31 1.51
N ARG A 22 -4.69 11.09 2.64
CA ARG A 22 -3.37 11.62 2.98
C ARG A 22 -2.42 10.45 3.27
N ALA A 23 -1.12 10.70 3.17
CA ALA A 23 -0.12 9.69 3.49
C ALA A 23 -0.28 9.14 4.92
N GLY A 24 -0.66 9.99 5.87
CA GLY A 24 -0.96 9.58 7.25
C GLY A 24 -2.18 8.64 7.37
N ASP A 25 -3.22 8.80 6.54
CA ASP A 25 -4.37 7.89 6.54
C ASP A 25 -3.95 6.49 6.06
N VAL A 26 -3.11 6.42 5.03
CA VAL A 26 -2.60 5.14 4.48
C VAL A 26 -1.63 4.48 5.45
N LEU A 27 -0.72 5.25 6.04
CA LEU A 27 0.18 4.76 7.07
C LEU A 27 -0.61 4.20 8.27
N GLY A 28 -1.62 4.95 8.73
CA GLY A 28 -2.47 4.52 9.85
C GLY A 28 -3.28 3.25 9.55
N ALA A 29 -3.75 3.06 8.31
CA ALA A 29 -4.42 1.82 7.92
C ALA A 29 -3.45 0.62 7.92
N LEU A 30 -2.22 0.82 7.45
CA LEU A 30 -1.19 -0.23 7.41
C LEU A 30 -0.65 -0.59 8.80
N THR A 31 -0.40 0.41 9.66
CA THR A 31 0.18 0.16 10.99
C THR A 31 -0.88 -0.13 12.05
N GLY A 32 -2.08 0.40 11.89
CA GLY A 32 -3.21 0.23 12.81
C GLY A 32 -4.04 -1.01 12.47
N GLU A 33 -4.81 -0.96 11.39
CA GLU A 33 -5.73 -2.05 11.02
C GLU A 33 -4.97 -3.30 10.57
N ALA A 34 -3.88 -3.12 9.83
CA ALA A 34 -3.14 -4.25 9.27
C ALA A 34 -1.99 -4.77 10.18
N GLY A 35 -1.62 -4.00 11.20
CA GLY A 35 -0.62 -4.39 12.20
C GLY A 35 0.82 -4.47 11.68
N PHE A 36 1.12 -3.83 10.56
CA PHE A 36 2.50 -3.76 10.05
C PHE A 36 3.31 -2.71 10.78
N THR A 37 4.63 -2.87 10.78
CA THR A 37 5.50 -1.86 11.37
C THR A 37 5.81 -0.76 10.36
N ARG A 38 6.19 0.42 10.87
CA ARG A 38 6.55 1.56 10.02
C ARG A 38 7.76 1.26 9.14
N GLU A 39 8.66 0.40 9.59
CA GLU A 39 9.87 0.00 8.87
C GLU A 39 9.53 -0.85 7.63
N GLN A 40 8.43 -1.60 7.69
CA GLN A 40 7.93 -2.38 6.56
C GLN A 40 7.16 -1.52 5.54
N VAL A 41 6.84 -0.27 5.88
CA VAL A 41 6.15 0.67 5.01
C VAL A 41 7.13 1.76 4.57
N GLY A 42 7.46 1.75 3.29
CA GLY A 42 8.34 2.73 2.68
C GLY A 42 7.62 4.02 2.25
N LYS A 43 8.04 4.54 1.10
CA LYS A 43 7.53 5.79 0.55
C LYS A 43 6.05 5.69 0.20
N ILE A 44 5.26 6.66 0.67
CA ILE A 44 3.85 6.84 0.30
C ILE A 44 3.75 8.05 -0.62
N ASN A 45 3.20 7.85 -1.82
CA ASN A 45 2.98 8.89 -2.80
C ASN A 45 1.49 9.00 -3.15
N VAL A 46 0.88 10.12 -2.79
CA VAL A 46 -0.56 10.35 -2.99
C VAL A 46 -0.75 11.19 -4.25
N ASN A 47 -1.30 10.59 -5.31
CA ASN A 47 -1.71 11.30 -6.53
C ASN A 47 -3.16 11.81 -6.38
N GLU A 48 -3.69 12.44 -7.43
CA GLU A 48 -5.05 12.99 -7.40
C GLU A 48 -6.12 11.90 -7.21
N PHE A 49 -6.00 10.80 -7.96
CA PHE A 49 -6.98 9.70 -8.00
C PHE A 49 -6.46 8.37 -7.45
N SER A 50 -5.17 8.27 -7.14
CA SER A 50 -4.56 7.02 -6.69
C SER A 50 -3.48 7.31 -5.67
N THR A 51 -3.14 6.32 -4.85
CA THR A 51 -2.05 6.39 -3.89
C THR A 51 -1.14 5.19 -4.09
N TYR A 52 0.16 5.42 -4.10
CA TYR A 52 1.18 4.39 -4.23
C TYR A 52 1.93 4.27 -2.91
N VAL A 53 2.09 3.05 -2.41
CA VAL A 53 2.86 2.80 -1.20
C VAL A 53 3.86 1.68 -1.45
N ALA A 54 5.13 1.96 -1.17
CA ALA A 54 6.15 0.93 -1.12
C ALA A 54 6.02 0.16 0.18
N VAL A 55 5.99 -1.17 0.10
CA VAL A 55 5.96 -2.07 1.26
C VAL A 55 7.01 -3.15 1.10
N ASP A 56 7.49 -3.70 2.21
CA ASP A 56 8.37 -4.86 2.17
C ASP A 56 7.68 -6.01 1.43
N ARG A 57 8.41 -6.67 0.53
CA ARG A 57 7.83 -7.71 -0.30
C ARG A 57 7.32 -8.92 0.48
N THR A 58 7.93 -9.20 1.63
CA THR A 58 7.49 -10.28 2.53
C THR A 58 6.08 -10.06 3.05
N ILE A 59 5.66 -8.79 3.19
CA ILE A 59 4.31 -8.43 3.63
C ILE A 59 3.40 -7.96 2.49
N ALA A 60 3.90 -7.82 1.26
CA ALA A 60 3.13 -7.21 0.17
C ALA A 60 1.80 -7.91 -0.11
N ALA A 61 1.80 -9.25 -0.11
CA ALA A 61 0.59 -10.05 -0.30
C ALA A 61 -0.40 -9.89 0.87
N ASP A 62 0.10 -9.92 2.11
CA ASP A 62 -0.72 -9.75 3.30
C ASP A 62 -1.31 -8.34 3.39
N ALA A 63 -0.50 -7.33 3.06
CA ALA A 63 -0.89 -5.93 3.01
C ALA A 63 -1.93 -5.65 1.92
N LEU A 64 -1.78 -6.27 0.74
CA LEU A 64 -2.81 -6.24 -0.31
C LEU A 64 -4.13 -6.81 0.21
N HIS A 65 -4.10 -7.99 0.83
CA HIS A 65 -5.30 -8.65 1.35
C HIS A 65 -5.97 -7.81 2.44
N LYS A 66 -5.20 -7.36 3.42
CA LYS A 66 -5.71 -6.56 4.55
C LYS A 66 -6.23 -5.21 4.10
N LEU A 67 -5.56 -4.51 3.19
CA LEU A 67 -6.07 -3.24 2.67
C LEU A 67 -7.30 -3.43 1.75
N SER A 68 -7.38 -4.55 1.02
CA SER A 68 -8.54 -4.86 0.19
C SER A 68 -9.78 -5.23 0.99
N MET A 69 -9.62 -5.81 2.18
CA MET A 69 -10.71 -6.12 3.11
C MET A 69 -11.00 -4.99 4.11
N GLY A 70 -9.97 -4.19 4.41
CA GLY A 70 -9.99 -3.10 5.38
C GLY A 70 -10.55 -1.80 4.80
N LYS A 71 -10.38 -0.72 5.57
CA LYS A 71 -10.90 0.60 5.20
C LYS A 71 -9.82 1.66 5.35
N VAL A 72 -9.48 2.34 4.25
CA VAL A 72 -8.65 3.54 4.33
C VAL A 72 -9.57 4.72 4.60
N LYS A 73 -9.39 5.38 5.75
CA LYS A 73 -10.23 6.52 6.17
C LYS A 73 -11.73 6.17 6.26
N GLY A 74 -12.05 4.95 6.71
CA GLY A 74 -13.44 4.47 6.83
C GLY A 74 -14.12 4.13 5.50
N LYS A 75 -13.41 4.16 4.37
CA LYS A 75 -13.90 3.76 3.05
C LYS A 75 -13.21 2.50 2.56
N SER A 76 -13.98 1.60 1.94
CA SER A 76 -13.40 0.49 1.20
C SER A 76 -12.67 1.01 -0.04
N VAL A 77 -11.42 0.60 -0.20
CA VAL A 77 -10.58 1.01 -1.33
C VAL A 77 -10.17 -0.20 -2.14
N ARG A 78 -10.00 -0.02 -3.44
CA ARG A 78 -9.49 -1.08 -4.30
C ARG A 78 -7.97 -1.01 -4.32
N VAL A 79 -7.30 -2.11 -4.01
CA VAL A 79 -5.84 -2.18 -3.98
C VAL A 79 -5.34 -3.16 -5.04
N ARG A 80 -4.19 -2.84 -5.64
CA ARG A 80 -3.50 -3.67 -6.63
C ARG A 80 -2.03 -3.74 -6.27
N LEU A 81 -1.46 -4.93 -6.37
CA LEU A 81 -0.01 -5.09 -6.32
C LEU A 81 0.57 -4.76 -7.68
N LEU A 82 1.43 -3.75 -7.73
CA LEU A 82 2.28 -3.43 -8.87
C LEU A 82 3.60 -4.15 -8.63
N ASP A 83 3.65 -5.40 -9.05
CA ASP A 83 4.89 -6.17 -9.10
C ASP A 83 5.47 -5.99 -10.51
N ASP A 84 6.69 -5.47 -10.58
CA ASP A 84 7.44 -5.22 -11.83
C ASP A 84 8.05 -6.55 -12.31
N GLU A 85 7.22 -7.57 -12.53
CA GLU A 85 7.66 -8.88 -13.01
C GLU A 85 6.62 -9.39 -14.03
N SER A 86 6.86 -9.08 -15.31
CA SER A 86 6.42 -9.89 -16.45
C SER A 86 7.65 -10.35 -17.21
#